data_AF-A0A7C7DHR9-F1
#
_entry.id   AF-A0A7C7DHR9-F1
#
_cell.length_a   1.000
_cell.length_b   1.000
_cell.length_c   1.000
_cell.angle_alpha   90.00
_cell.angle_beta   90.00
_cell.angle_gamma   90.00
#
_symmetry.space_group_name_H-M   'P 1'
#
loop_
_entity.id
_entity.type
_entity.pdbx_description
1 polymer ?
#
loop_
_entity_poly.entity_id
_entity_poly.type
_entity_poly.pdbx_seq_one_letter_code
_entity_poly.pdbx_strand_id
1 'polypeptide(L)'
;MMRAGASADSLSFLGAYGCIAGVLLLTVDIEGFVRPCSHLGLRVCRVEDLPAVWAKPELWGGFRDRRPTFSGKCSSCDVAELCRGGCAAVKFWRGLSFSDPDPDLYCAGDLCTCDTIQS
;
A
#
# COMPACT_ATOMS: atom_id res chain seq x y z
N MET A 1 -14.16 -25.18 9.06
CA MET A 1 -12.76 -25.14 9.53
C MET A 1 -12.30 -23.70 9.46
N MET A 2 -12.22 -23.00 10.60
CA MET A 2 -11.67 -21.64 10.66
C MET A 2 -10.17 -21.75 10.37
N ARG A 3 -9.72 -21.13 9.28
CA ARG A 3 -8.28 -21.02 8.98
C ARG A 3 -7.64 -20.12 10.02
N ALA A 4 -6.50 -20.54 10.57
CA ALA A 4 -5.67 -19.71 11.42
C ALA A 4 -5.36 -18.41 10.66
N GLY A 5 -5.68 -17.27 11.27
CA GLY A 5 -5.34 -15.99 10.63
C GLY A 5 -3.83 -15.82 10.54
N ALA A 6 -3.40 -15.11 9.51
CA ALA A 6 -1.98 -14.96 9.21
C ALA A 6 -1.33 -13.99 10.22
N SER A 7 -0.32 -14.45 10.96
CA SER A 7 0.51 -13.59 11.80
C SER A 7 1.45 -12.74 10.95
N ALA A 8 1.96 -11.63 11.51
CA ALA A 8 2.96 -10.79 10.85
C ALA A 8 4.20 -11.59 10.40
N ASP A 9 4.67 -12.52 11.22
CA ASP A 9 5.80 -13.40 10.91
C ASP A 9 5.50 -14.31 9.71
N SER A 10 4.30 -14.88 9.67
CA SER A 10 3.88 -15.78 8.59
C SER A 10 3.76 -15.02 7.27
N LEU A 11 3.18 -13.80 7.30
CA LEU A 11 3.09 -12.93 6.12
C LEU A 11 4.47 -12.48 5.63
N SER A 12 5.36 -12.12 6.55
CA SER A 12 6.75 -11.74 6.23
C SER A 12 7.50 -12.89 5.56
N PHE A 13 7.39 -14.10 6.12
CA PHE A 13 8.00 -15.30 5.56
C PHE A 13 7.50 -15.62 4.14
N LEU A 14 6.21 -15.43 3.88
CA LEU A 14 5.61 -15.63 2.55
C LEU A 14 5.89 -14.49 1.56
N GLY A 15 6.53 -13.40 2.00
CA GLY A 15 6.71 -12.20 1.19
C GLY A 15 5.39 -11.50 0.85
N ALA A 16 4.36 -11.70 1.68
CA ALA A 16 3.04 -11.10 1.51
C ALA A 16 3.06 -9.67 2.07
N TYR A 17 3.54 -8.74 1.25
CA TYR A 17 3.55 -7.31 1.55
C TYR A 17 2.37 -6.59 0.88
N GLY A 18 1.95 -5.49 1.50
CA GLY A 18 0.93 -4.61 0.94
C GLY A 18 1.48 -3.65 -0.11
N CYS A 19 0.95 -2.42 -0.12
CA CYS A 19 1.34 -1.43 -1.12
C CYS A 19 2.83 -1.06 -0.99
N ILE A 20 3.61 -1.30 -2.05
CA ILE A 20 5.05 -0.98 -2.11
C ILE A 20 5.37 0.32 -2.88
N ALA A 21 4.34 1.07 -3.26
CA ALA A 21 4.46 2.31 -4.01
C ALA A 21 5.31 3.33 -3.24
N GLY A 22 6.30 3.94 -3.88
CA GLY A 22 7.19 4.94 -3.26
C GLY A 22 8.09 4.41 -2.13
N VAL A 23 8.08 3.10 -1.85
CA VAL A 23 8.88 2.43 -0.82
C VAL A 23 9.89 1.46 -1.40
N LEU A 24 9.46 0.62 -2.35
CA LEU A 24 10.34 -0.29 -3.07
C LEU A 24 10.43 0.05 -4.55
N LEU A 25 9.36 0.63 -5.11
CA LEU A 25 9.30 0.95 -6.52
C LEU A 25 8.76 2.36 -6.77
N LEU A 26 9.13 2.85 -7.95
CA LEU A 26 8.44 3.84 -8.74
C LEU A 26 8.41 3.33 -10.19
N THR A 27 7.67 4.01 -11.05
CA THR A 27 7.65 3.71 -12.49
C THR A 27 7.80 5.01 -13.28
N VAL A 28 8.27 4.91 -14.51
CA VAL A 28 8.35 6.04 -15.45
C VAL A 28 7.50 5.69 -16.66
N ASP A 29 6.55 6.56 -17.03
CA ASP A 29 5.72 6.36 -18.22
C ASP A 29 6.43 6.77 -19.51
N ILE A 30 5.82 6.48 -20.67
CA ILE A 30 6.37 6.78 -21.99
C ILE A 30 6.58 8.28 -22.25
N GLU A 31 5.90 9.14 -21.50
CA GLU A 31 6.05 10.58 -21.57
C GLU A 31 7.15 11.08 -20.62
N GLY A 32 7.79 10.18 -19.86
CA GLY A 32 8.84 10.49 -18.91
C GLY A 32 8.34 10.94 -17.53
N PHE A 33 7.07 10.70 -17.17
CA PHE A 33 6.59 11.02 -15.82
C PHE A 33 6.84 9.88 -14.83
N VAL A 34 7.38 10.24 -13.67
CA VAL A 34 7.52 9.37 -12.51
C VAL A 34 6.16 9.18 -11.83
N ARG A 35 5.84 7.93 -11.47
CA ARG A 35 4.65 7.54 -10.72
C ARG A 35 5.03 6.63 -9.54
N PRO A 36 4.28 6.65 -8.43
CA PRO A 36 4.57 5.80 -7.28
C PRO A 36 4.33 4.31 -7.52
N CYS A 37 3.47 3.94 -8.47
CA CYS A 37 3.18 2.57 -8.89
C CYS A 37 2.61 2.61 -10.31
N SER A 38 2.80 1.55 -11.10
CA SER A 38 2.25 1.44 -12.46
C SER A 38 0.72 1.56 -12.52
N HIS A 39 0.03 1.15 -11.46
CA HIS A 39 -1.43 1.13 -11.37
C HIS A 39 -2.04 2.44 -10.85
N LEU A 40 -1.20 3.38 -10.41
CA LEU A 40 -1.66 4.65 -9.86
C LEU A 40 -1.54 5.75 -10.92
N GLY A 41 -2.66 6.42 -11.21
CA GLY A 41 -2.71 7.53 -12.19
C GLY A 41 -2.02 8.82 -11.74
N LEU A 42 -1.35 8.82 -10.58
CA LEU A 42 -0.69 9.99 -10.01
C LEU A 42 0.68 10.21 -10.66
N ARG A 43 0.81 11.33 -11.38
CA ARG A 43 2.09 11.85 -11.90
C ARG A 43 2.75 12.72 -10.84
N VAL A 44 4.00 12.41 -10.49
CA VAL A 44 4.77 13.11 -9.46
C VAL A 44 5.60 14.23 -10.09
N CYS A 45 6.48 13.88 -11.01
CA CYS A 45 7.35 14.80 -11.73
C CYS A 45 7.83 14.17 -13.04
N ARG A 46 8.52 14.93 -13.89
CA ARG A 46 9.28 14.34 -15.00
C ARG A 46 10.56 13.69 -14.47
N VAL A 47 11.01 12.63 -15.14
CA VAL A 47 12.26 11.97 -14.83
C VAL A 47 13.42 12.87 -15.27
N GLU A 48 14.31 13.16 -14.32
CA GLU A 48 15.57 13.86 -14.56
C GLU A 48 16.70 13.00 -13.99
N ASP A 49 16.75 12.93 -12.66
CA ASP A 49 17.64 12.08 -11.87
C ASP A 49 16.79 11.21 -10.93
N LEU A 50 16.71 9.91 -11.23
CA LEU A 50 15.88 8.97 -10.46
C LEU A 50 16.32 8.84 -8.99
N PRO A 51 17.61 8.62 -8.66
CA PRO A 51 18.09 8.69 -7.28
C PRO A 51 17.71 9.98 -6.56
N ALA A 52 17.89 11.14 -7.18
CA ALA A 52 17.54 12.42 -6.54
C ALA A 52 16.04 12.56 -6.31
N VAL A 53 15.22 12.16 -7.29
CA VAL A 53 13.76 12.13 -7.16
C VAL A 53 13.34 11.16 -6.05
N TRP A 54 13.93 9.97 -5.96
CA TRP A 54 13.66 9.00 -4.90
C TRP A 54 14.03 9.53 -3.51
N ALA A 55 15.11 10.30 -3.38
CA ALA A 55 15.57 10.82 -2.09
C ALA A 55 14.64 11.90 -1.51
N LYS A 56 13.83 12.60 -2.34
CA LYS A 56 12.96 13.72 -1.93
C LYS A 56 11.78 13.27 -1.04
N PRO A 57 11.80 13.49 0.28
CA PRO A 57 10.73 13.03 1.17
C PRO A 57 9.37 13.67 0.85
N GLU A 58 9.33 14.90 0.35
CA GLU A 58 8.10 15.60 -0.01
C GLU A 58 7.31 14.92 -1.13
N LEU A 59 7.97 14.14 -2.00
CA LEU A 59 7.33 13.40 -3.09
C LEU A 59 6.75 12.06 -2.64
N TRP A 60 7.33 11.48 -1.57
CA TRP A 60 7.06 10.10 -1.17
C TRP A 60 6.47 9.97 0.23
N GLY A 61 6.46 11.03 1.03
CA GLY A 61 6.11 11.00 2.46
C GLY A 61 4.76 10.33 2.71
N GLY A 62 3.74 10.72 1.95
CA GLY A 62 2.43 10.07 2.02
C GLY A 62 2.50 8.57 1.70
N PHE A 63 3.34 8.14 0.77
CA PHE A 63 3.50 6.73 0.43
C PHE A 63 4.39 5.95 1.39
N ARG A 64 5.40 6.56 2.01
CA ARG A 64 6.38 5.93 2.89
C ARG A 64 5.87 5.81 4.32
N ASP A 65 5.25 6.85 4.84
CA ASP A 65 4.79 6.92 6.23
C ASP A 65 3.26 6.97 6.30
N ARG A 66 2.65 5.81 6.02
CA ARG A 66 1.18 5.68 5.93
C ARG A 66 0.52 5.38 7.25
N ARG A 67 1.19 4.65 8.13
CA ARG A 67 0.56 4.10 9.33
C ARG A 67 -0.07 5.18 10.23
N PRO A 68 0.55 6.37 10.42
CA PRO A 68 -0.07 7.44 11.19
C PRO A 68 -1.41 7.94 10.61
N THR A 69 -1.67 7.68 9.33
CA THR A 69 -2.90 8.11 8.64
C THR A 69 -4.04 7.10 8.74
N PHE A 70 -3.78 5.87 9.22
CA PHE A 70 -4.80 4.83 9.27
C PHE A 70 -5.82 5.09 10.38
N SER A 71 -7.08 4.80 10.08
CA SER A 71 -8.21 4.92 11.00
C SER A 71 -8.96 3.59 11.15
N GLY A 72 -9.87 3.53 12.13
CA GLY A 72 -10.73 2.37 12.36
C GLY A 72 -9.93 1.11 12.73
N LYS A 73 -10.30 -0.03 12.15
CA LYS A 73 -9.65 -1.33 12.46
C LYS A 73 -8.16 -1.35 12.12
N CYS A 74 -7.71 -0.56 11.15
CA CYS A 74 -6.31 -0.54 10.74
C CYS A 74 -5.40 0.19 11.74
N SER A 75 -5.92 1.07 12.60
CA SER A 75 -5.08 1.80 13.56
C SER A 75 -4.51 0.91 14.67
N SER A 76 -5.21 -0.18 15.01
CA SER A 76 -4.81 -1.15 16.03
C SER A 76 -4.44 -2.53 15.46
N CYS A 77 -4.24 -2.65 14.14
CA CYS A 77 -3.98 -3.92 13.49
C CYS A 77 -2.49 -4.31 13.54
N ASP A 78 -2.19 -5.50 14.03
CA ASP A 78 -0.82 -6.00 14.22
C ASP A 78 -0.04 -6.18 12.91
N VAL A 79 -0.74 -6.39 11.79
CA VAL A 79 -0.11 -6.55 10.47
C VAL A 79 -0.15 -5.27 9.63
N ALA A 80 -0.61 -4.14 10.19
CA ALA A 80 -0.78 -2.89 9.44
C ALA A 80 0.52 -2.35 8.83
N GLU A 81 1.68 -2.65 9.44
CA GLU A 81 2.99 -2.27 8.88
C GLU A 81 3.34 -3.07 7.61
N LEU A 82 2.97 -4.35 7.57
CA LEU A 82 3.20 -5.20 6.40
C LEU A 82 2.16 -4.93 5.30
N CYS A 83 0.89 -4.85 5.68
CA CYS A 83 -0.24 -4.64 4.78
C CYS A 83 -0.36 -3.19 4.28
N ARG A 84 0.08 -2.21 5.09
CA ARG A 84 0.10 -0.78 4.76
C ARG A 84 -1.26 -0.24 4.31
N GLY A 85 -2.31 -0.78 4.92
CA GLY A 85 -3.71 -0.43 4.65
C GLY A 85 -4.21 -0.87 3.27
N GLY A 86 -3.54 -1.83 2.62
CA GLY A 86 -3.90 -2.36 1.31
C GLY A 86 -3.42 -1.51 0.12
N CYS A 87 -3.96 -1.77 -1.06
CA CYS A 87 -3.54 -1.18 -2.32
C CYS A 87 -4.03 0.28 -2.47
N ALA A 88 -3.10 1.23 -2.61
CA ALA A 88 -3.51 2.61 -2.86
C ALA A 88 -4.12 2.86 -4.24
N ALA A 89 -3.82 2.02 -5.24
CA ALA A 89 -4.46 2.15 -6.53
C ALA A 89 -5.96 1.83 -6.42
N VAL A 90 -6.33 0.78 -5.67
CA VAL A 90 -7.74 0.44 -5.44
C VAL A 90 -8.47 1.60 -4.76
N LYS A 91 -7.90 2.16 -3.67
CA LYS A 91 -8.48 3.32 -2.99
C LYS A 91 -8.67 4.51 -3.92
N PHE A 92 -7.63 4.87 -4.68
CA PHE A 92 -7.66 5.98 -5.63
C PHE A 92 -8.77 5.81 -6.67
N TRP A 93 -8.85 4.63 -7.31
CA TRP A 93 -9.83 4.38 -8.36
C TRP A 93 -11.27 4.21 -7.83
N ARG A 94 -11.44 3.85 -6.56
CA ARG A 94 -12.74 3.80 -5.88
C ARG A 94 -13.13 5.13 -5.21
N GLY A 95 -12.33 6.18 -5.37
CA GLY A 95 -12.60 7.50 -4.78
C GLY A 95 -12.51 7.54 -3.26
N LEU A 96 -11.78 6.60 -2.65
CA LEU A 96 -11.56 6.53 -1.21
C LEU A 96 -10.36 7.38 -0.80
N SER A 97 -10.39 7.88 0.42
CA SER A 97 -9.24 8.55 1.02
C SER A 97 -8.09 7.55 1.20
N PHE A 98 -6.88 8.07 1.26
CA PHE A 98 -5.69 7.27 1.49
C PHE A 98 -5.66 6.63 2.90
N SER A 99 -6.32 7.29 3.85
CA SER A 99 -6.53 6.84 5.23
C SER A 99 -7.52 5.68 5.35
N ASP A 100 -8.43 5.55 4.38
CA ASP A 100 -9.47 4.52 4.40
C ASP A 100 -8.83 3.16 4.14
N PRO A 101 -9.33 2.06 4.73
CA PRO A 101 -8.87 0.72 4.37
C PRO A 101 -9.17 0.43 2.89
N ASP A 102 -8.31 -0.35 2.24
CA ASP A 102 -8.63 -0.92 0.95
C ASP A 102 -9.88 -1.80 1.10
N PRO A 103 -10.96 -1.58 0.32
CA PRO A 103 -12.19 -2.35 0.47
C PRO A 103 -12.04 -3.83 0.11
N ASP A 104 -11.01 -4.18 -0.65
CA ASP A 104 -10.69 -5.57 -0.96
C ASP A 104 -9.83 -6.23 0.14
N LEU A 105 -9.45 -5.46 1.17
CA LEU A 105 -8.82 -5.97 2.39
C LEU A 105 -9.88 -6.56 3.33
N TYR A 106 -9.74 -7.85 3.63
CA TYR A 106 -10.59 -8.51 4.60
C TYR A 106 -9.96 -8.51 6.00
N CYS A 107 -10.62 -7.84 6.95
CA CYS A 107 -10.21 -7.79 8.36
C CYS A 107 -11.30 -8.41 9.25
N ALA A 108 -11.15 -9.68 9.61
CA ALA A 108 -12.01 -10.37 10.56
C ALA A 108 -11.36 -10.42 11.95
N GLY A 109 -11.74 -9.49 12.84
CA GLY A 109 -11.14 -9.39 14.18
C GLY A 109 -9.65 -9.07 14.11
N ASP A 110 -8.84 -9.77 14.90
CA ASP A 110 -7.37 -9.66 14.91
C ASP A 110 -6.71 -10.40 13.73
N LEU A 111 -7.51 -11.03 12.87
CA LEU A 111 -7.05 -11.88 11.77
C LEU A 111 -7.29 -11.14 10.45
N CYS A 112 -6.24 -10.51 9.93
CA CYS A 112 -6.16 -10.16 8.52
C CYS A 112 -5.90 -11.45 7.74
N THR A 113 -6.94 -12.04 7.15
CA THR A 113 -6.75 -13.14 6.19
C THR A 113 -6.76 -12.59 4.77
N CYS A 114 -5.69 -12.87 4.03
CA CYS A 114 -5.73 -12.87 2.56
C CYS A 114 -6.55 -14.09 2.10
N ASP A 115 -7.81 -14.19 2.50
CA ASP A 115 -8.71 -15.13 1.85
C ASP A 115 -9.20 -14.45 0.57
N THR A 116 -8.71 -15.01 -0.54
CA THR A 116 -9.15 -14.81 -1.93
C THR A 116 -10.53 -14.17 -2.06
N ILE A 117 -10.54 -13.04 -2.78
CA ILE A 117 -11.66 -12.48 -3.55
C ILE A 117 -12.65 -13.61 -3.90
N GLN A 118 -13.75 -13.71 -3.14
CA GLN A 118 -14.90 -14.50 -3.56
C GLN A 118 -15.74 -13.62 -4.48
N SER A 119 -15.45 -13.75 -5.78
CA SER A 119 -16.47 -13.62 -6.82
C SER A 119 -17.43 -14.80 -6.75
#